data_AF-A0A7Z9WV26-F1
#
_entry.id   AF-A0A7Z9WV26-F1
#
_cell.length_a   1.000
_cell.length_b   1.000
_cell.length_c   1.000
_cell.angle_alpha   90.00
_cell.angle_beta   90.00
_cell.angle_gamma   90.00
#
_symmetry.space_group_name_H-M   'P 1'
#
loop_
_entity.id
_entity.type
_entity.pdbx_description
1 polymer ?
#
loop_
_entity_poly.entity_id
_entity_poly.type
_entity_poly.pdbx_seq_one_letter_code
_entity_poly.pdbx_strand_id
1 'polypeptide(L)'
;MHELIQSVVERTGYPVLTADDYDDWLAQPGWQMVYFGGDPKRYPEALDVIVVLPELHKAFPQFAIAVVDPKHERTLAKRYGFSLWPTLVFLKDGQYVDMISRVQNWDEYLSQINVILTKSPTRPPSIGIPVSTQ
;
A
#
# COMPACT_ATOMS: atom_id res chain seq x y z
N MET A 1 9.26 14.01 2.52
CA MET A 1 9.68 12.59 2.66
C MET A 1 10.78 12.53 3.70
N HIS A 2 10.80 11.51 4.56
CA HIS A 2 11.82 11.35 5.61
C HIS A 2 13.06 10.64 5.07
N GLU A 3 14.23 10.90 5.65
CA GLU A 3 15.54 10.42 5.15
C GLU A 3 15.61 8.89 5.03
N LEU A 4 15.06 8.15 6.00
CA LEU A 4 15.04 6.67 5.93
C LEU A 4 14.19 6.16 4.77
N ILE A 5 13.02 6.76 4.54
CA ILE A 5 12.12 6.37 3.44
C ILE A 5 12.81 6.62 2.11
N GLN A 6 13.45 7.79 1.98
CA GLN A 6 14.23 8.12 0.80
C GLN A 6 15.38 7.12 0.58
N SER A 7 16.15 6.81 1.63
CA SER A 7 17.26 5.85 1.53
C SER A 7 16.81 4.45 1.11
N VAL A 8 15.68 3.96 1.64
CA VAL A 8 15.13 2.67 1.22
C VAL A 8 14.73 2.72 -0.25
N VAL A 9 13.97 3.74 -0.66
CA VAL A 9 13.53 3.94 -2.05
C VAL A 9 14.71 4.00 -3.01
N GLU A 10 15.77 4.75 -2.68
CA GLU A 10 16.97 4.85 -3.51
C GLU A 10 17.73 3.51 -3.61
N ARG A 11 17.76 2.74 -2.52
CA ARG A 11 18.44 1.44 -2.48
C ARG A 11 17.67 0.33 -3.20
N THR A 12 16.35 0.36 -3.15
CA THR A 12 15.49 -0.66 -3.79
C THR A 12 15.06 -0.29 -5.19
N GLY A 13 15.10 0.99 -5.54
CA GLY A 13 14.58 1.51 -6.81
C GLY A 13 13.05 1.54 -6.87
N TYR A 14 12.34 1.59 -5.73
CA TYR A 14 10.87 1.64 -5.74
C TYR A 14 10.36 2.96 -6.32
N PRO A 15 9.39 2.96 -7.25
CA PRO A 15 8.78 4.18 -7.74
C PRO A 15 8.06 4.91 -6.61
N VAL A 16 8.19 6.24 -6.59
CA VAL A 16 7.43 7.12 -5.71
C VAL A 16 6.24 7.68 -6.47
N LEU A 17 5.05 7.21 -6.16
CA LEU A 17 3.83 7.57 -6.87
C LEU A 17 3.25 8.88 -6.33
N THR A 18 2.97 9.81 -7.23
CA THR A 18 2.15 10.99 -6.97
C THR A 18 0.71 10.71 -7.38
N ALA A 19 -0.23 11.63 -7.11
CA ALA A 19 -1.61 11.47 -7.56
C ALA A 19 -1.74 11.37 -9.09
N ASP A 20 -0.85 12.00 -9.85
CA ASP A 20 -0.87 12.01 -11.32
C ASP A 20 -0.40 10.69 -11.95
N ASP A 21 0.65 10.07 -11.38
CA ASP A 21 1.22 8.82 -11.89
C ASP A 21 0.51 7.57 -11.34
N TYR A 22 -0.27 7.74 -10.27
CA TYR A 22 -0.89 6.63 -9.55
C TYR A 22 -1.78 5.75 -10.43
N ASP A 23 -2.67 6.35 -11.23
CA ASP A 23 -3.59 5.59 -12.09
C ASP A 23 -2.86 4.91 -13.25
N ASP A 24 -1.77 5.49 -13.77
CA ASP A 24 -0.95 4.86 -14.82
C ASP A 24 -0.21 3.64 -14.28
N TRP A 25 0.38 3.77 -13.09
CA TRP A 25 1.01 2.64 -12.42
C TRP A 25 0.01 1.53 -12.08
N LEU A 26 -1.21 1.91 -11.65
CA LEU A 26 -2.28 0.95 -11.41
C LEU A 26 -2.75 0.22 -12.67
N ALA A 27 -2.65 0.85 -13.84
CA ALA A 27 -3.05 0.21 -15.11
C ALA A 27 -2.13 -0.95 -15.52
N GLN A 28 -0.99 -1.13 -14.85
CA GLN A 28 -0.08 -2.24 -15.13
C GLN A 28 -0.71 -3.58 -14.71
N PRO A 29 -0.55 -4.64 -15.52
CA PRO A 29 -1.06 -5.96 -15.18
C PRO A 29 -0.28 -6.59 -14.03
N GLY A 30 -0.92 -7.48 -13.29
CA GLY A 30 -0.31 -8.26 -12.21
C GLY A 30 -0.51 -7.67 -10.81
N TRP A 31 0.19 -8.27 -9.85
CA TRP A 31 0.06 -7.92 -8.43
C TRP A 31 0.88 -6.70 -8.07
N GLN A 32 0.29 -5.82 -7.28
CA GLN A 32 0.81 -4.52 -6.96
C GLN A 32 0.63 -4.28 -5.46
N MET A 33 1.67 -3.77 -4.80
CA MET A 33 1.66 -3.42 -3.39
C MET A 33 2.08 -1.96 -3.22
N VAL A 34 1.18 -1.16 -2.69
CA VAL A 34 1.37 0.27 -2.51
C VAL A 34 1.51 0.58 -1.03
N TYR A 35 2.62 1.21 -0.67
CA TYR A 35 2.91 1.62 0.69
C TYR A 35 2.48 3.05 0.98
N PHE A 36 1.71 3.20 2.06
CA PHE A 36 1.28 4.45 2.67
C PHE A 36 1.87 4.54 4.08
N GLY A 37 2.96 5.28 4.25
CA GLY A 37 3.61 5.46 5.54
C GLY A 37 2.98 6.53 6.41
N GLY A 38 2.46 7.61 5.82
CA GLY A 38 2.02 8.78 6.57
C GLY A 38 3.19 9.58 7.15
N ASP A 39 2.90 10.51 8.08
CA ASP A 39 3.94 11.33 8.71
C ASP A 39 4.75 10.50 9.73
N PRO A 40 6.05 10.23 9.49
CA PRO A 40 6.86 9.41 10.38
C PRO A 40 7.13 10.07 11.74
N LYS A 41 6.89 11.38 11.89
CA LYS A 41 6.90 12.02 13.22
C LYS A 41 5.68 11.68 14.05
N ARG A 42 4.55 11.35 13.39
CA ARG A 42 3.30 10.96 14.05
C ARG A 42 3.19 9.44 14.19
N TYR A 43 3.70 8.71 13.20
CA TYR A 43 3.67 7.26 13.11
C TYR A 43 5.10 6.75 12.95
N PRO A 44 5.89 6.71 14.03
CA PRO A 44 7.26 6.20 13.96
C PRO A 44 7.30 4.75 13.45
N GLU A 45 6.25 3.96 13.67
CA GLU A 45 6.11 2.59 13.17
C GLU A 45 6.09 2.48 11.63
N ALA A 46 5.82 3.59 10.91
CA ALA A 46 5.99 3.65 9.47
C ALA A 46 7.45 3.39 9.04
N LEU A 47 8.41 3.76 9.89
CA LEU A 47 9.82 3.49 9.64
C LEU A 47 10.16 2.00 9.73
N ASP A 48 9.48 1.25 10.59
CA ASP A 48 9.63 -0.20 10.66
C ASP A 48 9.06 -0.89 9.42
N VAL A 49 7.87 -0.48 8.96
CA VAL A 49 7.22 -1.08 7.79
C VAL A 49 8.02 -0.84 6.51
N ILE A 50 8.57 0.36 6.30
CA ILE A 50 9.42 0.64 5.13
C ILE A 50 10.72 -0.16 5.13
N VAL A 51 11.26 -0.49 6.30
CA VAL A 51 12.46 -1.35 6.41
C VAL A 51 12.14 -2.82 6.13
N VAL A 52 10.93 -3.28 6.47
CA VAL A 52 10.46 -4.66 6.24
C VAL A 52 9.98 -4.87 4.78
N LEU A 53 9.54 -3.81 4.10
CA LEU A 53 9.06 -3.83 2.71
C LEU A 53 9.98 -4.58 1.71
N PRO A 54 11.31 -4.36 1.70
CA PRO A 54 12.25 -5.13 0.87
C PRO A 54 12.26 -6.63 1.18
N GLU A 55 12.09 -7.02 2.43
CA GLU A 55 12.03 -8.43 2.81
C GLU A 55 10.70 -9.07 2.38
N LEU A 56 9.59 -8.33 2.47
CA LEU A 56 8.31 -8.75 1.90
C LEU A 56 8.40 -8.91 0.38
N HIS A 57 9.12 -8.02 -0.30
CA HIS A 57 9.38 -8.14 -1.74
C HIS A 57 10.11 -9.44 -2.09
N LYS A 58 11.13 -9.80 -1.30
CA LYS A 58 11.90 -11.04 -1.51
C LYS A 58 11.04 -12.28 -1.28
N ALA A 59 10.16 -12.25 -0.28
CA ALA A 59 9.24 -13.34 0.02
C ALA A 59 8.14 -13.49 -1.04
N PHE A 60 7.71 -12.37 -1.64
CA PHE A 60 6.65 -12.32 -2.65
C PHE A 60 7.08 -11.49 -3.88
N PRO A 61 7.98 -12.04 -4.71
CA PRO A 61 8.55 -11.33 -5.86
C PRO A 61 7.53 -11.02 -6.98
N GLN A 62 6.31 -11.57 -6.89
CA GLN A 62 5.23 -11.27 -7.81
C GLN A 62 4.60 -9.89 -7.62
N PHE A 63 4.84 -9.22 -6.49
CA PHE A 63 4.31 -7.87 -6.26
C PHE A 63 5.25 -6.80 -6.82
N ALA A 64 4.70 -5.94 -7.68
CA ALA A 64 5.30 -4.65 -7.97
C ALA A 64 5.11 -3.73 -6.76
N ILE A 65 6.20 -3.22 -6.17
CA ILE A 65 6.14 -2.37 -4.98
C ILE A 65 6.26 -0.92 -5.37
N ALA A 66 5.43 -0.08 -4.77
CA ALA A 66 5.52 1.37 -4.89
C ALA A 66 5.31 2.07 -3.55
N VAL A 67 5.89 3.25 -3.41
CA VAL A 67 5.75 4.12 -2.24
C VAL A 67 4.98 5.36 -2.64
N VAL A 68 4.02 5.81 -1.84
CA VAL A 68 3.26 7.02 -2.17
C VAL A 68 3.95 8.26 -1.64
N ASP A 69 3.97 9.32 -2.44
CA ASP A 69 4.49 10.62 -2.02
C ASP A 69 3.67 11.17 -0.84
N PRO A 70 4.30 11.57 0.28
CA PRO A 70 3.60 12.02 1.48
C PRO A 70 2.64 13.21 1.29
N LYS A 71 2.82 14.02 0.24
CA LYS A 71 1.90 15.14 -0.05
C LYS A 71 0.58 14.62 -0.61
N HIS A 72 0.57 13.45 -1.25
CA HIS A 72 -0.56 12.85 -1.94
C HIS A 72 -1.17 11.66 -1.19
N GLU A 73 -0.45 11.09 -0.22
CA GLU A 73 -0.89 9.98 0.62
C GLU A 73 -2.31 10.17 1.19
N ARG A 74 -2.62 11.35 1.75
CA ARG A 74 -3.95 11.59 2.35
C ARG A 74 -5.08 11.64 1.31
N THR A 75 -4.78 12.08 0.09
CA THR A 75 -5.75 12.12 -1.01
C THR A 75 -6.03 10.70 -1.50
N LEU A 76 -4.97 9.92 -1.71
CA LEU A 76 -5.06 8.55 -2.17
C LEU A 76 -5.65 7.61 -1.09
N ALA A 77 -5.33 7.82 0.19
CA ALA A 77 -5.92 7.07 1.30
C ALA A 77 -7.45 7.18 1.36
N LYS A 78 -8.01 8.37 1.04
CA LYS A 78 -9.47 8.56 0.95
C LYS A 78 -10.11 7.71 -0.14
N ARG A 79 -9.40 7.41 -1.25
CA ARG A 79 -9.89 6.52 -2.32
C ARG A 79 -10.19 5.11 -1.80
N TYR A 80 -9.36 4.65 -0.86
CA TYR A 80 -9.45 3.34 -0.22
C TYR A 80 -10.24 3.34 1.10
N GLY A 81 -10.61 4.51 1.61
CA GLY A 81 -11.45 4.64 2.81
C GLY A 81 -10.74 4.32 4.13
N PHE A 82 -9.41 4.20 4.16
CA PHE A 82 -8.67 3.97 5.41
C PHE A 82 -8.23 5.28 6.08
N SER A 83 -8.14 5.24 7.40
CA SER A 83 -7.63 6.33 8.25
C SER A 83 -6.49 5.88 9.17
N LEU A 84 -6.11 4.61 9.09
CA LEU A 84 -5.03 4.00 9.86
C LEU A 84 -3.72 4.11 9.07
N TRP A 85 -2.65 4.38 9.79
CA TRP A 85 -1.29 4.52 9.25
C TRP A 85 -0.35 3.67 10.10
N PRO A 86 0.73 3.13 9.51
CA PRO A 86 0.95 2.94 8.08
C PRO A 86 -0.05 1.92 7.49
N THR A 87 -0.21 1.89 6.16
CA THR A 87 -1.06 0.92 5.46
C THR A 87 -0.39 0.43 4.17
N LEU A 88 -0.45 -0.88 3.92
CA LEU A 88 -0.09 -1.52 2.67
C LEU A 88 -1.38 -1.86 1.90
N VAL A 89 -1.54 -1.33 0.70
CA VAL A 89 -2.68 -1.65 -0.17
C VAL A 89 -2.23 -2.65 -1.22
N PHE A 90 -3.02 -3.71 -1.40
CA PHE A 90 -2.77 -4.77 -2.37
C PHE A 90 -3.77 -4.65 -3.50
N LEU A 91 -3.24 -4.60 -4.72
CA LEU A 91 -4.00 -4.52 -5.95
C LEU A 91 -3.59 -5.63 -6.90
N LYS A 92 -4.48 -5.96 -7.83
CA LYS A 92 -4.23 -6.91 -8.90
C LYS A 92 -4.91 -6.39 -10.16
N ASP A 93 -4.14 -6.22 -11.22
CA ASP A 93 -4.62 -5.69 -12.51
C ASP A 93 -5.35 -4.33 -12.32
N GLY A 94 -4.81 -3.46 -11.48
CA GLY A 94 -5.37 -2.14 -11.14
C GLY A 94 -6.61 -2.15 -10.24
N GLN A 95 -7.08 -3.34 -9.85
CA GLN A 95 -8.24 -3.49 -8.98
C GLN A 95 -7.81 -3.75 -7.54
N TYR A 96 -8.49 -3.12 -6.59
CA TYR A 96 -8.24 -3.32 -5.16
C TYR A 96 -8.50 -4.77 -4.77
N VAL A 97 -7.65 -5.36 -3.93
CA VAL A 97 -7.85 -6.71 -3.40
C VAL A 97 -8.04 -6.63 -1.90
N ASP A 98 -7.09 -6.03 -1.19
CA ASP A 98 -7.12 -5.90 0.27
C ASP A 98 -6.13 -4.85 0.77
N MET A 99 -6.08 -4.62 2.09
CA MET A 99 -5.09 -3.77 2.73
C MET A 99 -4.70 -4.29 4.11
N ILE A 100 -3.43 -4.08 4.47
CA ILE A 100 -2.91 -4.36 5.82
C ILE A 100 -2.54 -3.02 6.45
N SER A 101 -3.26 -2.64 7.50
CA SER A 101 -2.98 -1.43 8.27
C SER A 101 -2.22 -1.75 9.56
N ARG A 102 -1.45 -0.76 10.04
CA ARG A 102 -0.55 -0.82 11.20
C ARG A 102 0.63 -1.76 10.97
N VAL A 103 1.65 -1.61 11.82
CA VAL A 103 2.75 -2.57 11.87
C VAL A 103 2.23 -3.91 12.39
N GLN A 104 2.62 -4.99 11.72
CA GLN A 104 2.31 -6.37 12.11
C GLN A 104 3.61 -7.14 12.36
N ASN A 105 3.50 -8.28 13.04
CA ASN A 105 4.62 -9.21 13.14
C ASN A 105 4.91 -9.86 11.78
N TRP A 106 6.14 -10.34 11.60
CA TRP A 106 6.57 -10.97 10.34
C TRP A 106 5.68 -12.14 9.90
N ASP A 107 5.37 -13.06 10.81
CA ASP A 107 4.51 -14.21 10.53
C ASP A 107 3.09 -13.79 10.11
N GLU A 108 2.55 -12.73 10.74
CA GLU A 108 1.24 -12.19 10.41
C GLU A 108 1.22 -11.56 9.02
N TYR A 109 2.28 -10.86 8.60
CA TYR A 109 2.39 -10.37 7.23
C TYR A 109 2.40 -11.52 6.23
N LEU A 110 3.21 -12.56 6.47
CA LEU A 110 3.28 -13.72 5.58
C LEU A 110 1.92 -14.41 5.46
N SER A 111 1.25 -14.65 6.59
CA SER A 111 -0.07 -15.28 6.62
C SER A 111 -1.12 -14.44 5.89
N GLN A 112 -1.21 -13.14 6.19
CA GLN A 112 -2.18 -12.25 5.57
C GLN A 112 -1.94 -12.10 4.05
N ILE A 113 -0.69 -11.92 3.62
CA ILE A 113 -0.36 -11.78 2.19
C ILE A 113 -0.67 -13.07 1.44
N ASN A 114 -0.37 -14.24 2.01
CA ASN A 114 -0.76 -15.52 1.39
C ASN A 114 -2.28 -15.63 1.22
N VAL A 115 -3.06 -15.21 2.22
CA VAL A 115 -4.52 -15.18 2.09
C VAL A 115 -4.95 -14.18 1.00
N ILE A 116 -4.37 -12.99 0.96
CA ILE A 116 -4.65 -11.96 -0.06
C ILE A 116 -4.38 -12.47 -1.47
N LEU A 117 -3.29 -13.21 -1.69
CA LEU A 117 -2.94 -13.82 -2.98
C LEU A 117 -3.99 -14.81 -3.50
N THR A 118 -4.81 -15.38 -2.61
CA THR A 118 -5.92 -16.27 -2.98
C THR A 118 -7.24 -15.53 -3.24
N LYS A 119 -7.31 -14.23 -2.91
CA LYS A 119 -8.51 -13.41 -3.11
C LYS A 119 -8.63 -12.94 -4.55
N SER A 120 -9.87 -12.72 -4.97
CA SER A 120 -10.18 -12.01 -6.21
C SER A 120 -10.28 -10.51 -5.95
N PRO A 121 -9.97 -9.65 -6.94
CA PRO A 121 -10.13 -8.21 -6.79
C PRO A 121 -11.58 -7.85 -6.47
N THR A 122 -11.74 -6.87 -5.59
CA THR A 122 -13.01 -6.36 -5.10
C THR A 122 -13.02 -4.84 -5.15
N ARG A 123 -14.16 -4.23 -4.85
CA ARG A 123 -14.23 -2.78 -4.73
C ARG A 123 -13.57 -2.33 -3.43
N PRO A 124 -12.78 -1.25 -3.43
CA PRO A 124 -12.28 -0.69 -2.19
C PRO A 124 -13.47 -0.30 -1.30
N PRO A 125 -13.32 -0.35 0.03
CA PRO A 125 -14.34 0.11 0.96
C PRO A 125 -14.42 1.65 0.92
N SER A 126 -14.92 2.20 -0.18
CA SER A 126 -15.17 3.64 -0.30
C SER A 126 -16.33 4.02 0.64
N ILE A 127 -16.14 5.10 1.40
CA ILE A 127 -17.21 5.73 2.19
C ILE A 127 -18.46 5.91 1.32
N GLY A 128 -19.57 5.40 1.83
CA GLY A 128 -20.72 4.95 1.06
C GLY A 128 -21.35 6.01 0.17
N ILE A 129 -21.73 5.58 -1.03
CA ILE A 129 -22.99 6.04 -1.61
C ILE A 129 -24.08 5.24 -0.86
N PRO A 130 -25.02 5.88 -0.14
CA PRO A 130 -26.18 5.16 0.36
C PRO A 130 -26.92 4.62 -0.86
N VAL A 131 -27.01 3.29 -0.98
CA VAL A 131 -27.95 2.67 -1.90
C VAL A 131 -29.34 2.95 -1.32
N SER A 132 -30.09 3.87 -1.93
CA SER A 132 -31.53 3.93 -1.70
C SER A 132 -32.14 2.65 -2.27
N THR A 133 -32.32 1.64 -1.43
CA THR A 133 -33.28 0.56 -1.72
C THR A 133 -34.68 1.16 -1.72
N GLN A 134 -35.39 0.88 -2.82
CA GLN A 134 -36.78 1.24 -3.11
C GLN A 134 -37.77 0.84 -2.02
#